data_AF-A0A9N9RAT0-F1
#
_entry.id   AF-A0A9N9RAT0-F1
#
_cell.length_a   1.000
_cell.length_b   1.000
_cell.length_c   1.000
_cell.angle_alpha   90.00
_cell.angle_beta   90.00
_cell.angle_gamma   90.00
#
_symmetry.space_group_name_H-M   'P 1'
#
loop_
_entity.id
_entity.type
_entity.pdbx_description
1 polymer ?
#
loop_
_entity_poly.entity_id
_entity_poly.type
_entity_poly.pdbx_seq_one_letter_code
_entity_poly.pdbx_strand_id
1 'polypeptide(L)'
;MAVHNRTLNIIASKLGLTEEKIFNKAAEFERLLQTKTVAGSNITDTSKTVICLDLAAELLGADLDVKTAVRYSGLKPSAYTNIRKIVQNLLDLNENKLTTLVLCNTLQCSTVQTLADKILDDYQKQAKIALDFSLPQYVCMAVFQACRISKVKIPKSKIVERSRLKPVQWGKLDVEWTKFVDENFAASKKKRGRPAKNTDSQKDNNEMEVDSLAKTEDTKESQIEPYKDWKKRILSAAYKELEIARKQQIQMSKLSPRRSPRKTPQKASPYKSPSKAVRLLFPLNF
;
A
#
# COMPACT_ATOMS: atom_id res chain seq x y z
N MET A 1 2.28 10.59 -36.07
CA MET A 1 3.19 11.09 -35.02
C MET A 1 2.38 11.23 -33.74
N ALA A 2 2.73 10.50 -32.68
CA ALA A 2 2.09 10.70 -31.40
C ALA A 2 2.42 12.11 -30.89
N VAL A 3 1.40 12.87 -30.48
CA VAL A 3 1.61 14.20 -29.89
C VAL A 3 2.15 13.98 -28.49
N HIS A 4 3.48 13.94 -28.36
CA HIS A 4 4.13 13.84 -27.06
C HIS A 4 4.03 15.16 -26.29
N ASN A 5 3.96 15.07 -24.97
CA ASN A 5 3.99 16.23 -24.08
C ASN A 5 5.20 17.11 -24.42
N ARG A 6 4.99 18.42 -24.61
CA ARG A 6 6.06 19.37 -24.97
C ARG A 6 7.23 19.33 -23.98
N THR A 7 6.93 19.11 -22.70
CA THR A 7 7.91 18.94 -21.62
C THR A 7 8.77 17.68 -21.80
N LEU A 8 8.16 16.56 -22.17
CA LEU A 8 8.84 15.28 -22.42
C LEU A 8 9.89 15.44 -23.52
N ASN A 9 9.54 16.06 -24.65
CA ASN A 9 10.47 16.28 -25.76
C ASN A 9 11.65 17.21 -25.39
N ILE A 10 11.39 18.25 -24.61
CA ILE A 10 12.45 19.18 -24.16
C ILE A 10 13.40 18.47 -23.19
N ILE A 11 12.89 17.63 -22.29
CA ILE A 11 13.70 16.92 -21.31
C ILE A 11 14.52 15.82 -21.98
N ALA A 12 13.89 15.04 -22.88
CA ALA A 12 14.57 13.98 -23.60
C ALA A 12 15.71 14.49 -24.50
N SER A 13 15.51 15.60 -25.22
CA SER A 13 16.59 16.22 -26.00
C SER A 13 17.76 16.70 -25.12
N LYS A 14 17.47 17.20 -23.91
CA LYS A 14 18.49 17.56 -22.91
C LYS A 14 19.21 16.36 -22.29
N LEU A 15 18.57 15.19 -22.29
CA LEU A 15 19.15 13.91 -21.84
C LEU A 15 19.90 13.17 -22.95
N GLY A 16 19.90 13.70 -24.19
CA GLY A 16 20.56 13.07 -25.35
C GLY A 16 19.77 11.92 -25.96
N LEU A 17 18.49 11.78 -25.64
CA LEU A 17 17.63 10.74 -26.17
C LEU A 17 17.03 11.20 -27.52
N THR A 18 17.34 10.45 -28.58
CA THR A 18 16.88 10.75 -29.96
C THR A 18 15.89 9.71 -30.48
N GLU A 19 15.76 8.56 -29.83
CA GLU A 19 14.95 7.44 -30.33
C GLU A 19 13.45 7.59 -30.03
N GLU A 20 12.62 7.68 -31.09
CA GLU A 20 11.15 7.78 -31.00
C GLU A 20 10.50 6.69 -30.13
N LYS A 21 11.09 5.49 -30.07
CA LYS A 21 10.60 4.37 -29.25
C LYS A 21 10.62 4.71 -27.76
N ILE A 22 11.66 5.39 -27.29
CA ILE A 22 11.81 5.80 -25.88
C ILE A 22 10.75 6.84 -25.53
N PHE A 23 10.45 7.79 -26.42
CA PHE A 23 9.41 8.81 -26.18
C PHE A 23 8.02 8.18 -26.07
N ASN A 24 7.68 7.25 -26.97
CA ASN A 24 6.42 6.51 -26.91
C ASN A 24 6.29 5.75 -25.59
N LYS A 25 7.34 5.02 -25.18
CA LYS A 25 7.34 4.24 -23.95
C LYS A 25 7.26 5.12 -22.69
N ALA A 26 8.00 6.22 -22.66
CA ALA A 26 7.94 7.17 -21.56
C ALA A 26 6.56 7.83 -21.42
N ALA A 27 5.90 8.16 -22.53
CA ALA A 27 4.54 8.70 -22.53
C ALA A 27 3.50 7.68 -22.01
N GLU A 28 3.66 6.40 -22.36
CA GLU A 28 2.85 5.32 -21.78
C GLU A 28 3.03 5.24 -20.27
N PHE A 29 4.28 5.26 -19.79
CA PHE A 29 4.60 5.24 -18.36
C PHE A 29 4.06 6.46 -17.63
N GLU A 30 4.13 7.64 -18.22
CA GLU A 30 3.55 8.86 -17.65
C GLU A 30 2.03 8.72 -17.48
N ARG A 31 1.33 8.23 -18.52
CA ARG A 31 -0.13 8.00 -18.47
C ARG A 31 -0.51 6.95 -17.43
N LEU A 32 0.23 5.84 -17.38
CA LEU A 32 0.03 4.79 -16.37
C LEU A 32 0.29 5.32 -14.96
N LEU A 33 1.37 6.08 -14.78
CA LEU A 33 1.72 6.68 -13.50
C LEU A 33 0.61 7.62 -13.03
N GLN A 34 0.05 8.47 -13.90
CA GLN A 34 -1.08 9.33 -13.56
C GLN A 34 -2.29 8.54 -13.02
N THR A 35 -2.59 7.36 -13.57
CA THR A 35 -3.69 6.51 -13.07
C THR A 35 -3.39 5.83 -11.73
N LYS A 36 -2.11 5.54 -11.45
CA LYS A 36 -1.68 4.79 -10.26
C LYS A 36 -1.30 5.72 -9.09
N THR A 37 -0.98 6.98 -9.39
CA THR A 37 -0.53 7.94 -8.38
C THR A 37 -1.74 8.52 -7.65
N VAL A 38 -1.80 8.29 -6.34
CA VAL A 38 -2.85 8.84 -5.46
C VAL A 38 -2.53 10.30 -5.13
N ALA A 39 -3.57 11.14 -4.97
CA ALA A 39 -3.44 12.52 -4.53
C ALA A 39 -2.58 12.61 -3.25
N GLY A 40 -1.53 13.43 -3.28
CA GLY A 40 -0.57 13.58 -2.17
C GLY A 40 0.83 12.99 -2.41
N SER A 41 1.12 12.42 -3.59
CA SER A 41 2.51 12.07 -3.93
C SER A 41 3.38 13.34 -4.02
N ASN A 42 4.47 13.41 -3.26
CA ASN A 42 5.42 14.53 -3.29
C ASN A 42 6.32 14.56 -4.53
N ILE A 43 5.85 14.04 -5.67
CA ILE A 43 6.61 13.90 -6.91
C ILE A 43 6.17 15.00 -7.86
N THR A 44 7.09 15.88 -8.26
CA THR A 44 6.84 16.97 -9.23
C THR A 44 6.66 16.40 -10.64
N ASP A 45 5.87 17.05 -11.49
CA ASP A 45 5.63 16.55 -12.86
C ASP A 45 6.91 16.50 -13.71
N THR A 46 7.87 17.39 -13.47
CA THR A 46 9.20 17.32 -14.08
C THR A 46 10.00 16.11 -13.61
N SER A 47 9.93 15.75 -12.33
CA SER A 47 10.60 14.55 -11.83
C SER A 47 9.94 13.26 -12.33
N LYS A 48 8.60 13.22 -12.47
CA LYS A 48 7.88 12.10 -13.08
C LYS A 48 8.34 11.87 -14.52
N THR A 49 8.36 12.93 -15.34
CA THR A 49 8.76 12.82 -16.75
C THR A 49 10.21 12.34 -16.92
N VAL A 50 11.14 12.86 -16.12
CA VAL A 50 12.55 12.40 -16.13
C VAL A 50 12.66 10.93 -15.71
N ILE A 51 11.93 10.50 -14.67
CA ILE A 51 11.97 9.11 -14.18
C ILE A 51 11.33 8.15 -15.20
N CYS A 52 10.22 8.55 -15.83
CA CYS A 52 9.60 7.74 -16.89
C CYS A 52 10.52 7.59 -18.11
N LEU A 53 11.30 8.63 -18.45
CA LEU A 53 12.31 8.56 -19.51
C LEU A 53 13.47 7.64 -19.14
N ASP A 54 13.98 7.73 -17.91
CA ASP A 54 15.04 6.84 -17.40
C ASP A 54 14.59 5.37 -17.41
N LEU A 55 13.40 5.06 -16.89
CA LEU A 55 12.83 3.70 -16.93
C LEU A 55 12.57 3.20 -18.36
N ALA A 56 12.17 4.08 -19.28
CA ALA A 56 11.98 3.73 -20.68
C ALA A 56 13.32 3.43 -21.39
N ALA A 57 14.35 4.21 -21.09
CA ALA A 57 15.71 3.98 -21.59
C ALA A 57 16.27 2.65 -21.06
N GLU A 58 16.13 2.37 -19.76
CA GLU A 58 16.54 1.09 -19.15
C GLU A 58 15.85 -0.10 -19.83
N LEU A 59 14.53 -0.04 -20.04
CA LEU A 59 13.77 -1.12 -20.68
C LEU A 59 14.20 -1.36 -22.13
N LEU A 60 14.60 -0.30 -22.85
CA LEU A 60 15.03 -0.37 -24.24
C LEU A 60 16.55 -0.56 -24.39
N GLY A 61 17.29 -0.68 -23.30
CA GLY A 61 18.75 -0.87 -23.30
C GLY A 61 19.55 0.36 -23.75
N ALA A 62 18.97 1.57 -23.63
CA ALA A 62 19.66 2.81 -23.93
C ALA A 62 20.39 3.35 -22.70
N ASP A 63 21.66 3.70 -22.86
CA ASP A 63 22.48 4.26 -21.78
C ASP A 63 22.08 5.71 -21.50
N LEU A 64 21.79 6.00 -20.23
CA LEU A 64 21.43 7.33 -19.76
C LEU A 64 22.32 7.73 -18.57
N ASP A 65 22.93 8.91 -18.63
CA ASP A 65 23.73 9.40 -17.50
C ASP A 65 22.84 9.80 -16.33
N VAL A 66 22.86 8.98 -15.28
CA VAL A 66 22.10 9.17 -14.05
C VAL A 66 22.38 10.54 -13.42
N LYS A 67 23.59 11.11 -13.55
CA LYS A 67 23.91 12.43 -12.99
C LYS A 67 23.13 13.53 -13.70
N THR A 68 23.07 13.52 -15.03
CA THR A 68 22.20 14.45 -15.77
C THR A 68 20.73 14.25 -15.45
N ALA A 69 20.27 13.01 -15.30
CA ALA A 69 18.89 12.69 -14.93
C ALA A 69 18.51 13.30 -13.57
N VAL A 70 19.35 13.10 -12.55
CA VAL A 70 19.17 13.69 -11.22
C VAL A 70 19.09 15.21 -11.31
N ARG A 71 19.99 15.84 -12.08
CA ARG A 71 20.00 17.31 -12.28
C ARG A 71 18.69 17.82 -12.89
N TYR A 72 18.18 17.18 -13.93
CA TYR A 72 16.93 17.62 -14.59
C TYR A 72 15.67 17.29 -13.79
N SER A 73 15.70 16.24 -12.95
CA SER A 73 14.57 15.92 -12.06
C SER A 73 14.37 16.95 -10.94
N GLY A 74 15.42 17.72 -10.60
CA GLY A 74 15.39 18.64 -9.46
C GLY A 74 15.42 17.94 -8.09
N LEU A 75 15.70 16.64 -8.05
CA LEU A 75 15.74 15.84 -6.84
C LEU A 75 17.17 15.69 -6.30
N LYS A 76 17.30 15.42 -5.00
CA LYS A 76 18.57 14.95 -4.41
C LYS A 76 18.87 13.54 -4.95
N PRO A 77 20.15 13.14 -5.13
CA PRO A 77 20.49 11.80 -5.65
C PRO A 77 19.84 10.63 -4.87
N SER A 78 19.75 10.73 -3.54
CA SER A 78 19.08 9.73 -2.71
C SER A 78 17.57 9.70 -2.89
N ALA A 79 16.94 10.87 -3.04
CA ALA A 79 15.51 10.98 -3.31
C ALA A 79 15.18 10.46 -4.71
N TYR A 80 16.02 10.76 -5.70
CA TYR A 80 15.87 10.28 -7.07
C TYR A 80 15.85 8.75 -7.13
N THR A 81 16.86 8.09 -6.56
CA THR A 81 16.92 6.62 -6.55
C THR A 81 15.75 5.98 -5.81
N ASN A 82 15.28 6.59 -4.72
CA ASN A 82 14.11 6.10 -4.00
C ASN A 82 12.82 6.27 -4.81
N ILE A 83 12.56 7.47 -5.34
CA ILE A 83 11.36 7.75 -6.14
C ILE A 83 11.36 6.93 -7.43
N ARG A 84 12.51 6.79 -8.09
CA ARG A 84 12.68 5.89 -9.24
C ARG A 84 12.24 4.47 -8.92
N LYS A 85 12.72 3.92 -7.79
CA LYS A 85 12.29 2.60 -7.31
C LYS A 85 10.79 2.56 -7.00
N ILE A 86 10.23 3.59 -6.36
CA ILE A 86 8.79 3.65 -6.08
C ILE A 86 7.98 3.62 -7.38
N VAL A 87 8.36 4.43 -8.38
CA VAL A 87 7.70 4.48 -9.69
C VAL A 87 7.86 3.15 -10.44
N GLN A 88 9.06 2.56 -10.42
CA GLN A 88 9.31 1.24 -11.00
C GLN A 88 8.41 0.16 -10.38
N ASN A 89 8.27 0.16 -9.04
CA ASN A 89 7.37 -0.74 -8.33
C ASN A 89 5.90 -0.46 -8.67
N LEU A 90 5.50 0.80 -8.78
CA LEU A 90 4.12 1.19 -9.04
C LEU A 90 3.66 0.85 -10.47
N LEU A 91 4.60 0.87 -11.41
CA LEU A 91 4.40 0.47 -12.81
C LEU A 91 4.65 -1.03 -13.04
N ASP A 92 4.93 -1.80 -11.98
CA ASP A 92 5.24 -3.23 -12.03
C ASP A 92 6.40 -3.59 -12.98
N LEU A 93 7.34 -2.65 -13.19
CA LEU A 93 8.53 -2.80 -14.04
C LEU A 93 9.70 -3.45 -13.29
N ASN A 94 9.40 -4.17 -12.21
CA ASN A 94 10.42 -4.79 -11.39
C ASN A 94 10.96 -6.04 -12.08
N GLU A 95 12.16 -5.92 -12.65
CA GLU A 95 12.98 -7.08 -13.02
C GLU A 95 13.50 -7.81 -11.76
N ASN A 96 13.54 -7.10 -10.63
CA ASN A 96 13.94 -7.62 -9.32
C ASN A 96 12.85 -8.46 -8.63
N LYS A 97 12.18 -9.35 -9.38
CA LYS A 97 11.33 -10.37 -8.76
C LYS A 97 12.20 -11.22 -7.86
N LEU A 98 11.78 -11.42 -6.62
CA LEU A 98 12.53 -12.23 -5.68
C LEU A 98 12.51 -13.67 -6.18
N THR A 99 13.60 -14.15 -6.76
CA THR A 99 13.73 -15.56 -7.14
C THR A 99 14.23 -16.38 -5.95
N THR A 100 13.87 -17.67 -5.93
CA THR A 100 14.43 -18.67 -4.99
C THR A 100 15.95 -18.64 -4.97
N LEU A 101 16.62 -18.51 -6.12
CA LEU A 101 18.07 -18.37 -6.24
C LEU A 101 18.61 -17.16 -5.46
N VAL A 102 18.03 -15.98 -5.69
CA VAL A 102 18.47 -14.74 -5.03
C VAL A 102 18.28 -14.83 -3.52
N LEU A 103 17.16 -15.40 -3.08
CA LEU A 103 16.88 -15.60 -1.66
C LEU A 103 17.83 -16.61 -1.01
N CYS A 104 18.05 -17.77 -1.66
CA CYS A 104 18.97 -18.80 -1.17
C CYS A 104 20.40 -18.29 -1.08
N ASN A 105 20.86 -17.50 -2.05
CA ASN A 105 22.19 -16.88 -2.01
C ASN A 105 22.31 -15.88 -0.86
N THR A 106 21.29 -15.05 -0.65
CA THR A 106 21.25 -14.07 0.46
C THR A 106 21.28 -14.75 1.84
N LEU A 107 20.65 -15.92 1.96
CA LEU A 107 20.56 -16.69 3.20
C LEU A 107 21.65 -17.76 3.33
N GLN A 108 22.55 -17.86 2.35
CA GLN A 108 23.63 -18.87 2.28
C GLN A 108 23.10 -20.31 2.34
N CYS A 109 21.95 -20.59 1.70
CA CYS A 109 21.29 -21.90 1.67
C CYS A 109 21.08 -22.44 0.24
N SER A 110 22.14 -22.44 -0.57
CA SER A 110 22.12 -22.91 -1.97
C SER A 110 21.71 -24.38 -2.15
N THR A 111 21.97 -25.23 -1.15
CA THR A 111 21.62 -26.66 -1.19
C THR A 111 20.12 -26.93 -1.26
N VAL A 112 19.30 -25.95 -0.84
CA VAL A 112 17.84 -26.09 -0.70
C VAL A 112 17.10 -25.55 -1.93
N GLN A 113 17.79 -24.85 -2.83
CA GLN A 113 17.19 -24.16 -3.96
C GLN A 113 16.33 -25.09 -4.84
N THR A 114 16.87 -26.24 -5.23
CA THR A 114 16.17 -27.17 -6.14
C THR A 114 14.90 -27.77 -5.53
N LEU A 115 14.85 -27.93 -4.20
CA LEU A 115 13.64 -28.34 -3.49
C LEU A 115 12.65 -27.19 -3.38
N ALA A 116 13.12 -25.97 -3.13
CA ALA A 116 12.26 -24.79 -3.07
C ALA A 116 11.56 -24.53 -4.41
N ASP A 117 12.27 -24.66 -5.53
CA ASP A 117 11.71 -24.53 -6.88
C ASP A 117 10.61 -25.56 -7.14
N LYS A 118 10.85 -26.83 -6.80
CA LYS A 118 9.85 -27.90 -6.93
C LYS A 118 8.60 -27.66 -6.10
N ILE A 119 8.77 -27.25 -4.83
CA ILE A 119 7.63 -26.95 -3.95
C ILE A 119 6.80 -25.79 -4.51
N LEU A 120 7.46 -24.76 -5.06
CA LEU A 120 6.78 -23.61 -5.64
C LEU A 120 6.01 -24.00 -6.91
N ASP A 121 6.62 -24.77 -7.81
CA ASP A 121 5.99 -25.24 -9.05
C ASP A 121 4.77 -26.13 -8.76
N ASP A 122 4.87 -27.04 -7.79
CA ASP A 122 3.76 -27.93 -7.44
C ASP A 122 2.64 -27.17 -6.72
N TYR A 123 2.99 -26.16 -5.91
CA TYR A 123 1.98 -25.30 -5.29
C TYR A 123 1.25 -24.46 -6.35
N GLN A 124 1.97 -23.96 -7.37
CA GLN A 124 1.36 -23.25 -8.49
C GLN A 124 0.39 -24.12 -9.29
N LYS A 125 0.68 -25.41 -9.48
CA LYS A 125 -0.22 -26.35 -10.16
C LYS A 125 -1.46 -26.71 -9.33
N GLN A 126 -1.32 -26.81 -8.00
CA GLN A 126 -2.42 -27.19 -7.11
C GLN A 126 -3.30 -25.99 -6.70
N ALA A 127 -2.82 -24.76 -6.88
CA ALA A 127 -3.58 -23.56 -6.57
C ALA A 127 -4.82 -23.44 -7.48
N LYS A 128 -6.00 -23.72 -6.91
CA LYS A 128 -7.31 -23.56 -7.57
C LYS A 128 -7.76 -22.10 -7.66
N ILE A 129 -7.13 -21.21 -6.88
CA ILE A 129 -7.41 -19.79 -6.81
C ILE A 129 -6.36 -19.05 -7.63
N ALA A 130 -6.78 -18.01 -8.37
CA ALA A 130 -5.88 -17.11 -9.08
C ALA A 130 -5.04 -16.31 -8.06
N LEU A 131 -3.98 -16.92 -7.54
CA LEU A 131 -3.00 -16.30 -6.68
C LEU A 131 -1.92 -15.62 -7.53
N ASP A 132 -1.51 -14.43 -7.10
CA ASP A 132 -0.43 -13.70 -7.74
C ASP A 132 0.95 -14.21 -7.25
N PHE A 133 1.53 -15.15 -7.98
CA PHE A 133 2.87 -15.69 -7.69
C PHE A 133 4.02 -14.70 -7.91
N SER A 134 3.74 -13.49 -8.41
CA SER A 134 4.76 -12.44 -8.48
C SER A 134 5.15 -11.90 -7.10
N LEU A 135 4.30 -12.14 -6.08
CA LEU A 135 4.54 -11.68 -4.72
C LEU A 135 5.69 -12.45 -4.05
N PRO A 136 6.64 -11.75 -3.38
CA PRO A 136 7.82 -12.37 -2.76
C PRO A 136 7.49 -13.33 -1.62
N GLN A 137 6.27 -13.29 -1.08
CA GLN A 137 5.82 -14.12 0.02
C GLN A 137 5.84 -15.63 -0.31
N TYR A 138 5.48 -16.00 -1.54
CA TYR A 138 5.39 -17.41 -1.95
C TYR A 138 6.79 -18.00 -2.10
N VAL A 139 7.71 -17.24 -2.69
CA VAL A 139 9.12 -17.62 -2.80
C VAL A 139 9.76 -17.76 -1.42
N CYS A 140 9.49 -16.82 -0.50
CA CYS A 140 9.97 -16.91 0.87
C CYS A 140 9.43 -18.15 1.60
N MET A 141 8.16 -18.50 1.39
CA MET A 141 7.56 -19.66 2.05
C MET A 141 8.10 -20.98 1.46
N ALA A 142 8.26 -21.07 0.14
CA ALA A 142 8.84 -22.24 -0.51
C ALA A 142 10.24 -22.54 0.04
N VAL A 143 11.11 -21.52 0.14
CA VAL A 143 12.44 -21.67 0.73
C VAL A 143 12.35 -22.04 2.21
N PHE A 144 11.47 -21.42 3.00
CA PHE A 144 11.30 -21.76 4.41
C PHE A 144 10.92 -23.24 4.63
N GLN A 145 9.95 -23.75 3.87
CA GLN A 145 9.52 -25.15 3.98
C GLN A 145 10.59 -26.11 3.45
N ALA A 146 11.28 -25.76 2.37
CA ALA A 146 12.40 -26.56 1.86
C ALA A 146 13.54 -26.65 2.89
N CYS A 147 13.83 -25.57 3.63
CA CYS A 147 14.81 -25.58 4.72
C CYS A 147 14.36 -26.47 5.88
N ARG A 148 13.05 -26.47 6.20
CA ARG A 148 12.46 -27.38 7.20
C ARG A 148 12.65 -28.84 6.81
N ILE A 149 12.36 -29.21 5.57
CA ILE A 149 12.51 -30.59 5.05
C ILE A 149 13.98 -31.03 5.07
N SER A 150 14.88 -30.11 4.67
CA SER A 150 16.32 -30.34 4.56
C SER A 150 17.06 -30.19 5.90
N LYS A 151 16.34 -29.84 6.98
CA LYS A 151 16.87 -29.57 8.32
C LYS A 151 17.96 -28.49 8.36
N VAL A 152 17.91 -27.53 7.44
CA VAL A 152 18.82 -26.38 7.41
C VAL A 152 18.27 -25.30 8.35
N LYS A 153 19.07 -24.89 9.34
CA LYS A 153 18.65 -23.92 10.35
C LYS A 153 18.85 -22.50 9.83
N ILE A 154 17.75 -21.79 9.57
CA ILE A 154 17.76 -20.38 9.15
C ILE A 154 16.91 -19.57 10.13
N PRO A 155 17.36 -18.37 10.55
CA PRO A 155 16.54 -17.49 11.37
C PRO A 155 15.27 -17.06 10.62
N LYS A 156 14.10 -17.44 11.17
CA LYS A 156 12.78 -17.11 10.61
C LYS A 156 12.59 -15.61 10.38
N SER A 157 13.14 -14.75 11.26
CA SER A 157 13.06 -13.29 11.13
C SER A 157 13.59 -12.78 9.79
N LYS A 158 14.76 -13.27 9.35
CA LYS A 158 15.39 -12.84 8.09
C LYS A 158 14.55 -13.17 6.85
N ILE A 159 13.76 -14.24 6.91
CA ILE A 159 12.87 -14.65 5.81
C ILE A 159 11.58 -13.82 5.83
N VAL A 160 10.99 -13.63 7.02
CA VAL A 160 9.75 -12.84 7.19
C VAL A 160 9.95 -11.38 6.77
N GLU A 161 11.11 -10.79 7.06
CA GLU A 161 11.43 -9.42 6.62
C GLU A 161 11.43 -9.27 5.09
N ARG A 162 11.79 -10.33 4.35
CA ARG A 162 11.85 -10.34 2.88
C ARG A 162 10.52 -10.63 2.21
N SER A 163 9.61 -11.32 2.91
CA SER A 163 8.28 -11.67 2.39
C SER A 163 7.30 -10.49 2.38
N ARG A 164 7.65 -9.37 3.03
CA ARG A 164 6.80 -8.17 3.20
C ARG A 164 5.47 -8.46 3.92
N LEU A 165 5.41 -9.56 4.67
CA LEU A 165 4.24 -9.95 5.44
C LEU A 165 4.37 -9.57 6.92
N LYS A 166 3.24 -9.23 7.54
CA LYS A 166 3.18 -9.13 9.01
C LYS A 166 3.30 -10.54 9.62
N PRO A 167 3.87 -10.69 10.83
CA PRO A 167 4.04 -11.99 11.48
C PRO A 167 2.75 -12.83 11.57
N VAL A 168 1.60 -12.17 11.80
CA VAL A 168 0.29 -12.83 11.87
C VAL A 168 -0.12 -13.41 10.51
N GLN A 169 0.11 -12.69 9.42
CA GLN A 169 -0.19 -13.15 8.06
C GLN A 169 0.74 -14.29 7.67
N TRP A 170 2.03 -14.17 8.01
CA TRP A 170 2.99 -15.25 7.82
C TRP A 170 2.55 -16.53 8.52
N GLY A 171 2.11 -16.45 9.78
CA GLY A 171 1.65 -17.62 10.54
C GLY A 171 0.50 -18.37 9.87
N LYS A 172 -0.48 -17.66 9.30
CA LYS A 172 -1.59 -18.27 8.55
C LYS A 172 -1.09 -19.00 7.30
N LEU A 173 -0.22 -18.35 6.53
CA LEU A 173 0.35 -18.89 5.29
C LEU A 173 1.26 -20.10 5.60
N ASP A 174 2.00 -20.06 6.71
CA ASP A 174 2.87 -21.14 7.19
C ASP A 174 2.06 -22.41 7.51
N VAL A 175 0.89 -22.27 8.16
CA VAL A 175 0.00 -23.41 8.45
C VAL A 175 -0.54 -24.04 7.17
N GLU A 176 -0.97 -23.23 6.20
CA GLU A 176 -1.48 -23.72 4.91
C GLU A 176 -0.38 -24.47 4.14
N TRP A 177 0.79 -23.86 3.98
CA TRP A 177 1.92 -24.45 3.29
C TRP A 177 2.47 -25.67 4.00
N THR A 178 2.40 -25.72 5.33
CA THR A 178 2.79 -26.89 6.11
C THR A 178 1.96 -28.11 5.73
N LYS A 179 0.63 -27.95 5.61
CA LYS A 179 -0.27 -29.05 5.20
C LYS A 179 0.06 -29.51 3.78
N PHE A 180 0.17 -28.58 2.84
CA PHE A 180 0.52 -28.87 1.46
C PHE A 180 1.85 -29.62 1.33
N VAL A 181 2.89 -29.17 2.03
CA VAL A 181 4.22 -29.80 1.98
C VAL A 181 4.22 -31.17 2.66
N ASP A 182 3.50 -31.34 3.75
CA ASP A 182 3.47 -32.61 4.47
C ASP A 182 2.72 -33.69 3.66
N GLU A 183 1.67 -33.31 2.93
CA GLU A 183 0.92 -34.18 2.01
C GLU A 183 1.75 -34.59 0.78
N ASN A 184 2.42 -33.63 0.13
CA ASN A 184 3.09 -33.86 -1.16
C ASN A 184 4.55 -34.31 -1.04
N PHE A 185 5.28 -33.85 -0.01
CA PHE A 185 6.73 -34.04 0.10
C PHE A 185 7.15 -34.85 1.34
N ALA A 186 6.49 -34.69 2.49
CA ALA A 186 6.83 -35.46 3.70
C ALA A 186 6.29 -36.91 3.68
N ALA A 187 5.24 -37.19 2.91
CA ALA A 187 4.70 -38.54 2.70
C ALA A 187 5.73 -39.52 2.10
N SER A 188 6.75 -39.01 1.40
CA SER A 188 7.85 -39.83 0.84
C SER A 188 8.71 -40.50 1.92
N LYS A 189 8.71 -40.00 3.18
CA LYS A 189 9.44 -40.61 4.31
C LYS A 189 8.62 -41.57 5.16
N LYS A 190 7.30 -41.70 4.93
CA LYS A 190 6.43 -42.61 5.69
C LYS A 190 6.13 -43.95 5.00
N LYS A 191 6.70 -44.23 3.82
CA LYS A 191 6.61 -45.57 3.19
C LYS A 191 7.70 -46.52 3.71
N ARG A 192 7.73 -46.78 5.01
CA ARG A 192 8.25 -48.03 5.59
C ARG A 192 7.39 -48.39 6.80
N GLY A 193 6.46 -49.34 6.57
CA GLY A 193 5.82 -50.12 7.61
C GLY A 193 4.40 -49.70 8.01
N ARG A 194 3.40 -50.14 7.23
CA ARG A 194 2.15 -50.83 7.65
C ARG A 194 1.01 -50.51 6.68
N PRO A 195 0.37 -51.50 6.02
CA PRO A 195 -0.76 -51.23 5.15
C PRO A 195 -2.01 -50.97 6.01
N ALA A 196 -2.65 -49.83 5.81
CA ALA A 196 -4.02 -49.61 6.25
C ALA A 196 -4.96 -50.16 5.16
N LYS A 197 -5.92 -50.95 5.62
CA LYS A 197 -6.91 -51.70 4.85
C LYS A 197 -7.79 -50.76 4.02
N ASN A 198 -7.96 -51.11 2.75
CA ASN A 198 -8.86 -50.48 1.78
C ASN A 198 -10.30 -50.35 2.30
N THR A 199 -10.91 -49.19 2.04
CA THR A 199 -12.31 -49.10 1.61
C THR A 199 -12.42 -48.00 0.55
N ASP A 200 -12.92 -48.42 -0.60
CA ASP A 200 -13.06 -47.68 -1.85
C ASP A 200 -14.11 -46.54 -1.78
N SER A 201 -13.72 -45.41 -2.35
CA SER A 201 -14.42 -44.69 -3.44
C SER A 201 -15.96 -44.62 -3.44
N GLN A 202 -16.52 -43.41 -3.29
CA GLN A 202 -17.11 -42.63 -4.41
C GLN A 202 -17.88 -41.35 -3.99
N LYS A 203 -17.66 -40.33 -4.83
CA LYS A 203 -18.62 -39.32 -5.36
C LYS A 203 -18.91 -38.02 -4.61
N ASP A 204 -18.70 -36.96 -5.40
CA ASP A 204 -19.38 -35.67 -5.41
C ASP A 204 -20.79 -35.69 -4.82
N ASN A 205 -21.06 -34.75 -3.91
CA ASN A 205 -22.05 -33.72 -4.18
C ASN A 205 -21.90 -32.54 -3.23
N ASN A 206 -21.84 -31.38 -3.84
CA ASN A 206 -21.88 -30.07 -3.23
C ASN A 206 -23.35 -29.76 -2.96
N GLU A 207 -23.82 -29.95 -1.73
CA GLU A 207 -25.12 -29.41 -1.31
C GLU A 207 -25.14 -29.11 0.19
N MET A 208 -25.77 -28.00 0.47
CA MET A 208 -25.72 -27.18 1.66
C MET A 208 -26.60 -27.79 2.75
N GLU A 209 -26.03 -28.18 3.89
CA GLU A 209 -26.81 -28.47 5.09
C GLU A 209 -26.11 -27.90 6.32
N VAL A 210 -26.77 -26.92 6.92
CA VAL A 210 -26.37 -26.22 8.14
C VAL A 210 -26.97 -27.00 9.29
N ASP A 211 -26.14 -27.68 10.09
CA ASP A 211 -26.53 -28.02 11.46
C ASP A 211 -25.33 -28.01 12.43
N SER A 212 -25.34 -26.95 13.24
CA SER A 212 -25.15 -26.91 14.70
C SER A 212 -24.09 -27.78 15.41
N LEU A 213 -23.27 -27.06 16.20
CA LEU A 213 -22.55 -27.44 17.43
C LEU A 213 -21.19 -28.15 17.21
N ALA A 214 -20.05 -27.70 17.73
CA ALA A 214 -19.80 -26.94 18.95
C ALA A 214 -18.52 -26.08 18.83
N LYS A 215 -18.64 -24.79 19.20
CA LYS A 215 -17.52 -23.88 19.47
C LYS A 215 -17.32 -23.79 20.98
N THR A 216 -16.13 -24.10 21.45
CA THR A 216 -15.62 -23.59 22.72
C THR A 216 -14.81 -22.31 22.47
N GLU A 217 -15.10 -21.32 23.31
CA GLU A 217 -14.27 -20.18 23.71
C GLU A 217 -14.43 -18.87 22.88
N ASP A 218 -15.30 -18.02 23.44
CA ASP A 218 -15.22 -16.56 23.54
C ASP A 218 -15.04 -15.72 22.27
N THR A 219 -16.17 -15.52 21.60
CA THR A 219 -16.45 -14.26 20.90
C THR A 219 -17.80 -13.77 21.40
N LYS A 220 -17.84 -12.64 22.11
CA LYS A 220 -19.10 -11.97 22.44
C LYS A 220 -19.68 -11.43 21.14
N GLU A 221 -20.41 -12.27 20.42
CA GLU A 221 -21.32 -11.87 19.36
C GLU A 221 -22.34 -10.94 20.01
N SER A 222 -22.21 -9.65 19.74
CA SER A 222 -23.25 -8.67 20.04
C SER A 222 -24.53 -9.18 19.39
N GLN A 223 -25.45 -9.68 20.21
CA GLN A 223 -26.78 -10.08 19.79
C GLN A 223 -27.34 -8.95 18.92
N ILE A 224 -27.58 -9.26 17.65
CA ILE A 224 -28.07 -8.29 16.68
C ILE A 224 -29.43 -7.83 17.19
N GLU A 225 -29.49 -6.59 17.69
CA GLU A 225 -30.73 -5.98 18.20
C GLU A 225 -31.79 -6.05 17.08
N PRO A 226 -33.00 -6.60 17.33
CA PRO A 226 -34.05 -6.66 16.34
C PRO A 226 -34.29 -5.28 15.72
N TYR A 227 -34.32 -5.20 14.38
CA TYR A 227 -34.39 -3.92 13.65
C TYR A 227 -35.52 -2.99 14.14
N LYS A 228 -36.65 -3.55 14.57
CA LYS A 228 -37.78 -2.78 15.10
C LYS A 228 -37.43 -2.02 16.37
N ASP A 229 -36.66 -2.64 17.26
CA ASP A 229 -36.29 -2.06 18.56
C ASP A 229 -35.20 -1.01 18.38
N TRP A 230 -34.19 -1.31 17.55
CA TRP A 230 -33.19 -0.33 17.13
C TRP A 230 -33.84 0.90 16.49
N LYS A 231 -34.75 0.70 15.52
CA LYS A 231 -35.45 1.79 14.81
C LYS A 231 -36.25 2.65 15.79
N LYS A 232 -36.97 2.03 16.72
CA LYS A 232 -37.75 2.74 17.74
C LYS A 232 -36.83 3.54 18.68
N ARG A 233 -35.69 2.98 19.07
CA ARG A 233 -34.69 3.65 19.92
C ARG A 233 -34.06 4.85 19.22
N ILE A 234 -33.65 4.72 17.96
CA ILE A 234 -33.07 5.83 17.19
C ILE A 234 -34.09 6.94 16.94
N LEU A 235 -35.31 6.60 16.52
CA LEU A 235 -36.35 7.61 16.28
C LEU A 235 -36.75 8.35 17.56
N SER A 236 -36.92 7.63 18.67
CA SER A 236 -37.27 8.26 19.95
C SER A 236 -36.16 9.16 20.48
N ALA A 237 -34.89 8.79 20.30
CA ALA A 237 -33.75 9.64 20.63
C ALA A 237 -33.76 10.95 19.80
N ALA A 238 -33.95 10.83 18.47
CA ALA A 238 -33.99 11.98 17.58
C ALA A 238 -35.16 12.95 17.89
N TYR A 239 -36.36 12.43 18.16
CA TYR A 239 -37.50 13.27 18.54
C TYR A 239 -37.28 13.98 19.88
N LYS A 240 -36.69 13.29 20.86
CA LYS A 240 -36.39 13.89 22.17
C LYS A 240 -35.36 15.01 22.05
N GLU A 241 -34.34 14.84 21.22
CA GLU A 241 -33.34 15.87 20.95
C GLU A 241 -33.95 17.09 20.26
N LEU A 242 -34.85 16.89 19.29
CA LEU A 242 -35.62 17.98 18.66
C LEU A 242 -36.48 18.75 19.67
N GLU A 243 -37.15 18.07 20.59
CA GLU A 243 -37.93 18.74 21.62
C GLU A 243 -37.07 19.56 22.58
N ILE A 244 -35.88 19.05 22.94
CA ILE A 244 -34.92 19.77 23.78
C ILE A 244 -34.42 21.01 23.04
N ALA A 245 -34.02 20.88 21.77
CA ALA A 245 -33.57 22.01 20.96
C ALA A 245 -34.67 23.08 20.80
N ARG A 246 -35.93 22.65 20.60
CA ARG A 246 -37.08 23.56 20.54
C ARG A 246 -37.29 24.30 21.87
N LYS A 247 -37.20 23.60 23.00
CA LYS A 247 -37.31 24.22 24.33
C LYS A 247 -36.17 25.20 24.60
N GLN A 248 -34.94 24.86 24.18
CA GLN A 248 -33.79 25.75 24.27
C GLN A 248 -33.97 27.00 23.41
N GLN A 249 -34.46 26.88 22.17
CA GLN A 249 -34.80 28.04 21.33
C GLN A 249 -35.85 28.93 21.98
N ILE A 250 -36.89 28.35 22.59
CA ILE A 250 -37.93 29.11 23.32
C ILE A 250 -37.36 29.79 24.57
N GLN A 251 -36.41 29.18 25.27
CA GLN A 251 -35.74 29.81 26.40
C GLN A 251 -34.80 30.94 25.96
N MET A 252 -34.05 30.74 24.89
CA MET A 252 -33.16 31.76 24.32
C MET A 252 -33.95 32.96 23.76
N SER A 253 -35.13 32.74 23.17
CA SER A 253 -35.98 33.84 22.71
C SER A 253 -36.66 34.61 23.85
N LYS A 254 -36.89 33.98 25.00
CA LYS A 254 -37.38 34.63 26.23
C LYS A 254 -36.32 35.42 26.99
N LEU A 255 -35.04 35.11 26.76
CA LEU A 255 -33.91 35.91 27.27
C LEU A 255 -33.67 37.09 26.31
N SER A 256 -34.50 38.12 26.41
CA SER A 256 -34.23 39.40 25.74
C SER A 256 -32.87 39.97 26.19
N PRO A 257 -32.06 40.57 25.29
CA PRO A 257 -30.79 41.16 25.68
C PRO A 257 -31.00 42.24 26.74
N ARG A 258 -30.40 42.07 27.92
CA ARG A 258 -30.33 43.11 28.96
C ARG A 258 -29.81 44.40 28.31
N ARG A 259 -30.66 45.44 28.25
CA ARG A 259 -30.26 46.81 27.92
C ARG A 259 -29.10 47.18 28.85
N SER A 260 -27.93 47.44 28.27
CA SER A 260 -26.77 47.91 29.01
C SER A 260 -27.09 49.26 29.67
N PRO A 261 -26.54 49.55 30.87
CA PRO A 261 -26.66 50.88 31.46
C PRO A 261 -26.07 51.91 30.50
N ARG A 262 -26.87 52.93 30.17
CA ARG A 262 -26.53 54.03 29.26
C ARG A 262 -25.22 54.66 29.72
N LYS A 263 -24.14 54.52 28.94
CA LYS A 263 -22.87 55.22 29.20
C LYS A 263 -23.14 56.73 29.21
N THR A 264 -22.92 57.37 30.35
CA THR A 264 -22.79 58.83 30.45
C THR A 264 -21.55 59.28 29.63
N PRO A 265 -21.59 60.45 28.97
CA PRO A 265 -20.44 60.91 28.19
C PRO A 265 -19.25 61.19 29.11
N GLN A 266 -18.12 60.52 28.84
CA GLN A 266 -16.86 60.74 29.55
C GLN A 266 -16.34 62.15 29.26
N LYS A 267 -16.07 62.92 30.33
CA LYS A 267 -15.36 64.19 30.27
C LYS A 267 -13.93 63.97 29.78
N ALA A 268 -13.45 64.88 28.94
CA ALA A 268 -12.13 64.92 28.34
C ALA A 268 -11.00 64.66 29.35
N SER A 269 -10.05 63.79 29.01
CA SER A 269 -8.80 63.65 29.75
C SER A 269 -7.76 64.66 29.23
N PRO A 270 -6.98 65.31 30.11
CA PRO A 270 -5.86 66.14 29.71
C PRO A 270 -4.68 65.25 29.34
N TYR A 271 -3.78 65.75 28.51
CA TYR A 271 -2.39 65.31 28.21
C TYR A 271 -2.11 65.24 26.71
N LYS A 272 -1.62 66.41 26.25
CA LYS A 272 -0.82 66.73 25.07
C LYS A 272 0.06 65.58 24.55
N SER A 273 0.04 65.42 23.23
CA SER A 273 1.12 64.79 22.45
C SER A 273 2.25 65.81 22.17
N PRO A 274 3.52 65.38 22.12
CA PRO A 274 4.56 66.17 21.49
C PRO A 274 4.82 65.68 20.06
N SER A 275 4.78 66.64 19.16
CA SER A 275 5.23 66.59 17.77
C SER A 275 6.67 66.06 17.65
N LYS A 276 6.91 65.15 16.69
CA LYS A 276 8.13 65.14 15.88
C LYS A 276 7.92 64.34 14.60
N ALA A 277 8.07 65.04 13.49
CA ALA A 277 8.03 64.54 12.12
C ALA A 277 9.31 63.77 11.78
N VAL A 278 9.18 62.67 11.04
CA VAL A 278 10.26 62.12 10.21
C VAL A 278 9.65 61.69 8.87
N ARG A 279 10.04 62.41 7.81
CA ARG A 279 9.68 62.17 6.40
C ARG A 279 10.35 60.89 5.90
N LEU A 280 9.59 60.01 5.25
CA LEU A 280 10.13 58.94 4.41
C LEU A 280 10.15 59.41 2.96
N LEU A 281 11.36 59.52 2.40
CA LEU A 281 11.63 59.83 0.99
C LEU A 281 11.61 58.54 0.18
N PHE A 282 10.68 58.43 -0.78
CA PHE A 282 10.81 57.53 -1.92
C PHE A 282 10.56 58.34 -3.20
N PRO A 283 11.49 58.36 -4.17
CA PRO A 283 11.23 58.95 -5.48
C PRO A 283 10.43 57.98 -6.34
N LEU A 284 9.26 58.43 -6.80
CA LEU A 284 8.56 57.87 -7.95
C LEU A 284 9.05 58.63 -9.18
N ASN A 285 9.75 57.96 -10.09
CA ASN A 285 9.93 58.47 -11.44
C ASN A 285 9.23 57.54 -12.43
N PHE A 286 8.45 58.21 -13.29
CA PHE A 286 7.87 57.75 -14.54
C PHE A 286 8.96 57.50 -15.60
#